data_AF-A0A971XPW7-F1
#
_entry.id   AF-A0A971XPW7-F1
#
_cell.length_a   1.000
_cell.length_b   1.000
_cell.length_c   1.000
_cell.angle_alpha   90.00
_cell.angle_beta   90.00
_cell.angle_gamma   90.00
#
_symmetry.space_group_name_H-M   'P 1'
#
loop_
_entity.id
_entity.type
_entity.pdbx_description
1 polymer ?
#
loop_
_entity_poly.entity_id
_entity_poly.type
_entity_poly.pdbx_seq_one_letter_code
_entity_poly.pdbx_strand_id
1 'polypeptide(L)' 'MKRRLFCAAATLVAGIAFTGAAIAQTKWDFATAYPAFNFHSKNNEQFVKDVEAATNGKLKITPHFGASLFKMPEIKRA' A
#
# COMPACT_ATOMS: atom_id res chain seq x y z
N MET A 1 31.37 9.41 40.62
CA MET A 1 30.65 10.24 39.62
C MET A 1 30.70 9.69 38.19
N LYS A 2 31.80 9.08 37.72
CA LYS A 2 31.94 8.58 36.34
C LYS A 2 31.00 7.43 35.92
N ARG A 3 30.55 6.58 36.87
CA ARG A 3 29.60 5.48 36.61
C ARG A 3 28.16 5.95 36.30
N ARG A 4 27.75 7.11 36.83
CA ARG A 4 26.42 7.69 36.56
C ARG A 4 26.34 8.35 35.18
N LEU A 5 27.46 8.89 34.69
CA LEU A 5 27.56 9.40 33.31
C LEU A 5 27.49 8.29 32.25
N PHE A 6 28.00 7.09 32.55
CA PHE A 6 27.97 5.96 31.61
C PHE A 6 26.55 5.43 31.37
N CYS A 7 25.70 5.40 32.41
CA CYS A 7 24.30 4.99 32.27
C CYS A 7 23.44 6.04 31.54
N ALA A 8 23.72 7.34 31.73
CA ALA A 8 22.99 8.41 31.05
C ALA A 8 23.32 8.50 29.55
N ALA A 9 24.57 8.18 29.16
CA ALA A 9 24.97 8.12 27.76
C ALA A 9 24.34 6.93 27.01
N ALA A 10 24.15 5.78 27.67
CA ALA A 10 23.51 4.61 27.08
C ALA A 10 22.01 4.83 26.74
N THR A 11 21.30 5.64 27.53
CA THR A 11 19.90 6.00 27.27
C THR A 11 19.71 6.99 26.13
N LEU A 12 20.69 7.85 25.83
CA LEU A 12 20.58 8.84 24.75
C LEU A 12 20.77 8.19 23.35
N VAL A 13 21.62 7.17 23.26
CA VAL A 13 21.91 6.45 22.00
C VAL A 13 20.74 5.52 21.60
N ALA A 14 19.98 5.01 22.57
CA ALA A 14 18.83 4.14 22.31
C ALA A 14 17.61 4.88 21.70
N GLY A 15 17.53 6.21 21.84
CA GLY A 15 16.39 7.01 21.37
C GLY A 15 16.44 7.42 19.90
N ILE A 16 17.60 7.33 19.23
CA ILE A 16 17.78 7.85 17.86
C ILE A 16 17.45 6.79 16.79
N ALA A 17 17.30 5.51 17.17
CA ALA A 17 17.11 4.42 16.22
C ALA A 17 15.68 4.28 15.64
N PHE A 18 14.71 5.13 16.04
CA PHE A 18 13.31 5.00 15.63
C PHE A 18 12.78 6.10 14.69
N THR A 19 13.62 7.00 14.17
CA THR A 19 13.15 8.08 13.28
C THR A 19 13.07 7.70 11.80
N GLY A 20 13.22 6.43 11.46
CA GLY A 20 12.89 5.96 10.11
C GLY A 20 11.40 6.07 9.89
N ALA A 21 10.94 7.07 9.14
CA ALA A 21 9.55 7.16 8.73
C ALA A 21 9.16 5.86 8.03
N ALA A 22 8.35 5.02 8.70
CA ALA A 22 7.75 3.86 8.08
C ALA A 22 6.81 4.36 6.99
N ILE A 23 7.29 4.40 5.74
CA ILE A 23 6.43 4.68 4.58
C ILE A 23 5.60 3.42 4.33
N ALA A 24 4.42 3.37 4.94
CA ALA A 24 3.44 2.35 4.62
C ALA A 24 3.06 2.45 3.13
N GLN A 25 3.00 1.31 2.43
CA GLN A 25 2.48 1.28 1.08
C GLN A 25 1.01 1.70 1.07
N THR A 26 0.64 2.62 0.19
CA THR A 26 -0.76 2.93 -0.06
C THR A 26 -1.39 1.77 -0.80
N LYS A 27 -2.54 1.29 -0.32
CA LYS A 27 -3.27 0.17 -0.91
C LYS A 27 -4.65 0.62 -1.37
N TRP A 28 -4.98 0.35 -2.63
CA TRP A 28 -6.30 0.60 -3.19
C TRP A 28 -6.94 -0.71 -3.67
N ASP A 29 -8.26 -0.79 -3.53
CA ASP A 29 -9.08 -1.85 -4.11
C ASP A 29 -9.78 -1.31 -5.36
N PHE A 30 -9.66 -2.03 -6.48
CA PHE A 30 -10.24 -1.63 -7.75
C PHE A 30 -11.38 -2.58 -8.13
N ALA A 31 -12.62 -2.18 -7.84
CA ALA A 31 -13.82 -2.92 -8.22
C ALA A 31 -14.17 -2.75 -9.70
N THR A 32 -14.45 -3.87 -10.37
CA THR A 32 -15.06 -3.88 -11.71
C THR A 32 -16.09 -5.00 -11.82
N ALA A 33 -17.18 -4.73 -12.52
CA ALA A 33 -18.24 -5.72 -12.72
C ALA A 33 -17.92 -6.73 -13.83
N TYR A 34 -16.94 -6.45 -14.69
CA TYR A 34 -16.60 -7.31 -15.81
C TYR A 34 -15.79 -8.53 -15.34
N PRO A 35 -16.03 -9.75 -15.89
CA PRO A 35 -15.24 -10.93 -15.57
C PRO A 35 -13.79 -10.78 -16.03
N ALA A 36 -12.87 -11.55 -15.46
CA ALA A 36 -11.42 -11.41 -15.69
C ALA A 36 -10.99 -11.57 -17.17
N PHE A 37 -11.76 -12.32 -17.98
CA PHE A 37 -11.49 -12.53 -19.41
C PHE A 37 -12.02 -11.41 -20.32
N ASN A 38 -12.76 -10.44 -19.79
CA ASN A 38 -13.26 -9.31 -20.57
C ASN A 38 -12.13 -8.30 -20.86
N PHE A 39 -12.18 -7.61 -22.00
CA PHE A 39 -11.15 -6.66 -22.40
C PHE A 39 -10.99 -5.49 -21.41
N HIS A 40 -12.07 -5.02 -20.77
CA HIS A 40 -11.98 -4.00 -19.72
C HIS A 40 -11.13 -4.49 -18.54
N SER A 41 -11.35 -5.74 -18.10
CA SER A 41 -10.57 -6.35 -17.02
C SER A 41 -9.11 -6.51 -17.42
N LYS A 42 -8.83 -6.88 -18.68
CA LYS A 42 -7.45 -6.97 -19.18
C LYS A 42 -6.74 -5.61 -19.25
N ASN A 43 -7.44 -4.56 -19.65
CA ASN A 43 -6.91 -3.21 -19.60
C ASN A 43 -6.66 -2.75 -18.15
N ASN A 44 -7.56 -3.10 -17.22
CA ASN A 44 -7.38 -2.81 -15.80
C ASN A 44 -6.20 -3.58 -15.21
N GLU A 45 -5.99 -4.86 -15.56
CA GLU A 45 -4.80 -5.63 -15.17
C GLU A 45 -3.51 -4.94 -15.64
N GLN A 46 -3.50 -4.41 -16.86
CA GLN A 46 -2.35 -3.68 -17.39
C GLN A 46 -2.14 -2.37 -16.62
N PHE A 47 -3.19 -1.58 -16.42
CA PHE A 47 -3.14 -0.33 -15.65
C PHE A 47 -2.56 -0.54 -14.24
N VAL A 48 -2.98 -1.60 -13.54
CA VAL A 48 -2.45 -1.94 -12.21
C VAL A 48 -0.94 -2.17 -12.25
N LYS A 49 -0.44 -2.93 -13.24
CA LYS A 49 1.00 -3.18 -13.42
C LYS A 49 1.77 -1.91 -13.72
N ASP A 50 1.22 -1.05 -14.59
CA ASP A 50 1.84 0.21 -14.97
C ASP A 50 1.96 1.15 -13.77
N VAL A 51 0.94 1.20 -12.90
CA VAL A 51 0.98 2.00 -11.67
C VAL A 51 1.98 1.43 -10.66
N GLU A 52 2.02 0.11 -10.48
CA GLU A 52 3.00 -0.52 -9.58
C GLU A 52 4.44 -0.20 -10.03
N ALA A 53 4.71 -0.30 -11.34
CA ALA A 53 6.00 0.06 -11.91
C ALA A 53 6.32 1.55 -11.76
N ALA A 54 5.38 2.43 -12.13
CA ALA A 54 5.57 3.89 -12.09
C ALA A 54 5.74 4.44 -10.66
N THR A 55 5.21 3.75 -9.65
CA THR A 55 5.30 4.16 -8.24
C THR A 55 6.38 3.40 -7.47
N ASN A 56 7.15 2.52 -8.13
CA ASN A 56 8.08 1.60 -7.48
C ASN A 56 7.42 0.83 -6.31
N GLY A 57 6.18 0.38 -6.52
CA GLY A 57 5.40 -0.34 -5.52
C GLY A 57 4.94 0.49 -4.32
N LYS A 58 5.09 1.83 -4.32
CA LYS A 58 4.55 2.69 -3.26
C LYS A 58 3.03 2.72 -3.25
N LEU A 59 2.41 2.56 -4.42
CA LEU A 59 0.97 2.32 -4.56
C LEU A 59 0.74 0.91 -5.07
N LYS A 60 0.03 0.11 -4.26
CA LYS A 60 -0.40 -1.24 -4.62
C LYS A 60 -1.90 -1.25 -4.88
N ILE A 61 -2.32 -1.65 -6.06
CA ILE A 61 -3.72 -1.76 -6.43
C ILE A 61 -4.11 -3.23 -6.54
N THR A 62 -5.19 -3.63 -5.89
CA THR A 62 -5.74 -5.00 -5.99
C THR A 62 -7.00 -4.97 -6.84
N PRO A 63 -7.00 -5.58 -8.04
CA PRO A 63 -8.20 -5.62 -8.87
C PRO A 63 -9.17 -6.71 -8.41
N HIS A 64 -10.46 -6.37 -8.38
CA HIS A 64 -11.58 -7.23 -8.01
C HIS A 64 -12.53 -7.37 -9.20
N PHE A 65 -12.40 -8.48 -9.93
CA PHE A 65 -13.16 -8.73 -11.17
C PHE A 65 -14.51 -9.40 -10.93
N GLY A 66 -15.42 -9.24 -11.88
CA GLY A 66 -16.68 -9.98 -11.91
C GLY A 66 -17.63 -9.60 -10.77
N ALA A 67 -17.59 -8.35 -10.31
CA ALA A 67 -18.38 -7.87 -9.19
C ALA A 67 -18.12 -8.68 -7.90
N SER A 68 -16.88 -9.11 -7.67
CA SER A 68 -16.47 -9.87 -6.48
C SER A 68 -16.44 -9.02 -5.21
N LEU A 69 -16.19 -7.71 -5.35
CA LEU A 69 -16.18 -6.76 -4.23
C LEU A 69 -17.52 -6.00 -4.09
N PHE A 70 -17.98 -5.39 -5.18
CA PHE A 70 -19.25 -4.64 -5.23
C PHE A 70 -20.05 -5.00 -6.49
N LYS A 71 -21.38 -4.96 -6.42
CA LYS A 71 -22.24 -5.06 -7.60
C LYS A 71 -22.19 -3.77 -8.41
N MET A 72 -22.44 -3.85 -9.73
CA MET A 72 -22.33 -2.70 -10.64
C MET A 72 -23.04 -1.42 -10.14
N PRO A 73 -24.29 -1.48 -9.61
CA PRO A 73 -24.96 -0.28 -9.12
C PRO A 73 -24.33 0.33 -7.86
N GLU A 74 -23.54 -0.44 -7.11
CA GLU A 74 -22.93 -0.06 -5.84
C GLU A 74 -21.55 0.58 -6.05
N ILE A 75 -20.82 0.19 -7.11
CA ILE A 75 -19.44 0.63 -7.40
C ILE A 75 -19.31 2.17 -7.36
N LYS A 76 -20.29 2.92 -7.88
CA LYS A 76 -20.24 4.39 -7.92
C LYS A 76 -20.24 5.05 -6.53
N ARG A 77 -20.83 4.39 -5.53
CA ARG A 77 -21.03 4.95 -4.17
C ARG A 77 -20.02 4.41 -3.16
N ALA A 78 -19.25 3.39 -3.54
CA ALA A 78 -18.23 2.77 -2.71
C ALA A 78 -17.02 3.70 -2.51
#